data_AF-A0A4R5LP26-F1
#
_entry.id   AF-A0A4R5LP26-F1
#
_cell.length_a   1.000
_cell.length_b   1.000
_cell.length_c   1.000
_cell.angle_alpha   90.00
_cell.angle_beta   90.00
_cell.angle_gamma   90.00
#
_symmetry.space_group_name_H-M   'P 1'
#
loop_
_entity.id
_entity.type
_entity.pdbx_description
1 polymer ?
#
loop_
_entity_poly.entity_id
_entity_poly.type
_entity_poly.pdbx_seq_one_letter_code
_entity_poly.pdbx_strand_id
1 'polypeptide(L)'
;MNLKPQITLIASLLLTACAGQADETKRAGDFQPDSRPLARTLVYECTGTEFITRLGPGEMAIWLEDRYLVLSQVRSASGTRYEEGDVMFWSRGEEAMLEVDGVRYSDCQLNPLRVPWEDARRRGVEFRAVGNEPGWHLEVRRQENLLFVGDYGATRLLFSEFTIVEEGDELHYRARANGEAIDVTVSETLCHDTMKGEPFPYTVHVQLNERSLHGCGRALDYPWE
;
A
#
# COMPACT_ATOMS: atom_id res chain seq x y z
N MET A 1 64.12 72.03 -35.56
CA MET A 1 63.74 72.93 -34.46
C MET A 1 62.23 72.91 -34.30
N ASN A 2 61.80 72.37 -33.16
CA ASN A 2 60.54 72.53 -32.42
C ASN A 2 59.30 73.12 -33.12
N LEU A 3 58.19 72.39 -33.10
CA LEU A 3 57.09 72.67 -32.16
C LEU A 3 56.11 71.48 -32.12
N LYS A 4 55.85 70.97 -30.90
CA LYS A 4 54.76 70.01 -30.61
C LYS A 4 53.43 70.77 -30.51
N PRO A 5 52.30 70.15 -30.86
CA PRO A 5 51.04 70.40 -30.18
C PRO A 5 50.64 69.18 -29.33
N GLN A 6 50.31 69.47 -28.07
CA GLN A 6 49.72 68.54 -27.12
C GLN A 6 48.26 68.26 -27.55
N ILE A 7 47.90 66.99 -27.71
CA ILE A 7 46.51 66.56 -27.83
C ILE A 7 46.13 65.83 -26.55
N THR A 8 45.09 66.36 -25.94
CA THR A 8 44.49 66.06 -24.66
C THR A 8 44.04 64.60 -24.55
N LEU A 9 44.40 63.97 -23.44
CA LEU A 9 43.96 62.66 -23.00
C LEU A 9 42.46 62.71 -22.65
N ILE A 10 41.61 61.96 -23.36
CA ILE A 10 40.26 61.60 -22.90
C ILE A 10 40.33 60.14 -22.46
N ALA A 11 40.39 59.92 -21.13
CA ALA A 11 40.31 58.60 -20.53
C ALA A 11 38.84 58.18 -20.43
N SER A 12 38.38 57.37 -21.39
CA SER A 12 37.07 56.74 -21.36
C SER A 12 37.08 55.58 -20.37
N LEU A 13 36.46 55.76 -19.19
CA LEU A 13 36.15 54.66 -18.28
C LEU A 13 35.18 53.69 -18.95
N LEU A 14 35.65 52.48 -19.26
CA LEU A 14 34.81 51.34 -19.59
C LEU A 14 34.26 50.76 -18.27
N LEU A 15 33.02 51.09 -17.95
CA LEU A 15 32.23 50.37 -16.93
C LEU A 15 31.91 48.98 -17.49
N THR A 16 32.70 47.98 -17.11
CA THR A 16 32.35 46.57 -17.31
C THR A 16 31.14 46.25 -16.42
N ALA A 17 29.97 46.19 -17.04
CA ALA A 17 28.77 45.66 -16.42
C ALA A 17 29.00 44.18 -16.08
N CYS A 18 28.99 43.85 -14.79
CA CYS A 18 28.89 42.47 -14.34
C CYS A 18 27.53 41.94 -14.81
N ALA A 19 27.54 41.09 -15.84
CA ALA A 19 26.40 40.24 -16.16
C ALA A 19 26.19 39.30 -14.96
N GLY A 20 25.19 39.60 -14.14
CA GLY A 20 24.74 38.69 -13.09
C GLY A 20 24.23 37.41 -13.74
N GLN A 21 24.91 36.30 -13.48
CA GLN A 21 24.32 34.98 -13.64
C GLN A 21 23.16 34.88 -12.64
N ALA A 22 21.95 35.16 -13.13
CA ALA A 22 20.75 34.67 -12.49
C ALA A 22 20.69 33.17 -12.78
N ASP A 23 21.26 32.37 -11.89
CA ASP A 23 21.10 30.93 -11.93
C ASP A 23 20.42 30.43 -10.66
N GLU A 24 19.53 29.48 -10.87
CA GLU A 24 18.64 28.79 -9.93
C GLU A 24 17.48 29.60 -9.34
N THR A 25 16.48 29.79 -10.20
CA THR A 25 15.08 29.68 -9.79
C THR A 25 14.89 28.30 -9.15
N LYS A 26 14.84 28.18 -7.81
CA LYS A 26 14.35 26.97 -7.14
C LYS A 26 12.92 26.70 -7.63
N ARG A 27 12.77 25.76 -8.58
CA ARG A 27 11.46 25.27 -9.01
C ARG A 27 10.75 24.71 -7.78
N ALA A 28 9.55 25.19 -7.51
CA ALA A 28 8.53 24.40 -6.82
C ALA A 28 8.27 23.16 -7.69
N GLY A 29 9.00 22.07 -7.43
CA GLY A 29 9.05 20.90 -8.29
C GLY A 29 9.76 19.69 -7.69
N ASP A 30 10.68 19.90 -6.74
CA ASP A 30 11.36 18.79 -6.05
C ASP A 30 10.65 18.35 -4.76
N PHE A 31 9.33 18.25 -4.79
CA PHE A 31 8.64 17.41 -3.82
C PHE A 31 8.82 15.96 -4.29
N GLN A 32 9.85 15.30 -3.78
CA GLN A 32 9.92 13.84 -3.84
C GLN A 32 9.01 13.31 -2.73
N PRO A 33 7.81 12.79 -3.03
CA PRO A 33 7.00 12.15 -2.00
C PRO A 33 7.84 11.03 -1.38
N ASP A 34 7.84 10.95 -0.06
CA ASP A 34 8.45 9.82 0.64
C ASP A 34 7.76 8.54 0.12
N SER A 35 8.54 7.70 -0.55
CA SER A 35 8.03 6.47 -1.16
C SER A 35 7.67 5.41 -0.13
N ARG A 36 7.98 5.64 1.16
CA ARG A 36 7.60 4.76 2.25
C ARG A 36 6.08 4.81 2.43
N PRO A 37 5.41 3.65 2.64
CA PRO A 37 3.99 3.62 2.93
C PRO A 37 3.68 4.53 4.12
N LEU A 38 2.82 5.53 3.91
CA LEU A 38 2.38 6.45 4.97
C LEU A 38 1.69 5.73 6.12
N ALA A 39 1.14 4.54 5.81
CA ALA A 39 0.55 3.68 6.81
C ALA A 39 0.81 2.20 6.52
N ARG A 40 0.88 1.40 7.59
CA ARG A 40 1.06 -0.06 7.52
C ARG A 40 0.00 -0.76 8.34
N THR A 41 -0.73 -1.66 7.70
CA THR A 41 -1.69 -2.56 8.37
C THR A 41 -0.95 -3.73 9.03
N LEU A 42 -1.35 -4.12 10.23
CA LEU A 42 -0.87 -5.28 10.98
C LEU A 42 -2.07 -6.05 11.55
N VAL A 43 -1.93 -7.36 11.70
CA VAL A 43 -2.97 -8.23 12.28
C VAL A 43 -2.33 -8.98 13.44
N TYR A 44 -2.90 -8.85 14.63
CA TYR A 44 -2.42 -9.54 15.82
C TYR A 44 -3.47 -10.54 16.30
N GLU A 45 -3.02 -11.74 16.63
CA GLU A 45 -3.85 -12.82 17.17
C GLU A 45 -3.36 -13.13 18.59
N CYS A 46 -4.28 -13.12 19.55
CA CYS A 46 -4.04 -13.44 20.96
C CYS A 46 -4.93 -14.64 21.35
N THR A 47 -4.76 -15.19 22.55
CA THR A 47 -5.73 -16.19 23.05
C THR A 47 -7.10 -15.55 23.21
N GLY A 48 -8.07 -16.03 22.42
CA GLY A 48 -9.48 -15.65 22.54
C GLY A 48 -9.86 -14.31 21.92
N THR A 49 -8.94 -13.59 21.29
CA THR A 49 -9.23 -12.34 20.57
C THR A 49 -8.22 -12.08 19.47
N GLU A 50 -8.60 -11.24 18.51
CA GLU A 50 -7.69 -10.65 17.55
C GLU A 50 -7.93 -9.14 17.45
N PHE A 51 -6.97 -8.42 16.90
CA PHE A 51 -7.17 -7.02 16.57
C PHE A 51 -6.31 -6.63 15.37
N ILE A 52 -6.80 -5.66 14.61
CA ILE A 52 -6.11 -5.11 13.46
C ILE A 52 -5.59 -3.74 13.83
N THR A 53 -4.35 -3.43 13.45
CA THR A 53 -3.80 -2.08 13.62
C THR A 53 -3.39 -1.46 12.30
N ARG A 54 -3.39 -0.13 12.25
CA ARG A 54 -2.82 0.64 11.15
C ARG A 54 -1.90 1.69 11.73
N LEU A 55 -0.61 1.49 11.54
CA LEU A 55 0.43 2.39 11.97
C LEU A 55 0.48 3.60 11.03
N GLY A 56 0.53 4.81 11.57
CA GLY A 56 0.82 6.05 10.86
C GLY A 56 2.00 6.80 11.49
N PRO A 57 2.32 8.02 11.01
CA PRO A 57 3.38 8.84 11.61
C PRO A 57 3.03 9.25 13.05
N GLY A 58 3.64 8.60 14.04
CA GLY A 58 3.46 8.94 15.46
C GLY A 58 2.12 8.52 16.07
N GLU A 59 1.26 7.85 15.33
CA GLU A 59 -0.04 7.38 15.77
C GLU A 59 -0.30 5.93 15.34
N MET A 60 -1.22 5.26 16.03
CA MET A 60 -1.75 3.97 15.59
C MET A 60 -3.26 3.97 15.72
N ALA A 61 -3.92 3.45 14.71
CA ALA A 61 -5.30 3.06 14.76
C ALA A 61 -5.41 1.59 15.15
N ILE A 62 -6.37 1.23 16.02
CA ILE A 62 -6.68 -0.13 16.43
C ILE A 62 -8.17 -0.39 16.18
N TRP A 63 -8.48 -1.48 15.49
CA TRP A 63 -9.83 -2.01 15.35
C TRP A 63 -9.96 -3.26 16.20
N LEU A 64 -10.88 -3.18 17.15
CA LEU A 64 -11.40 -4.29 17.94
C LEU A 64 -12.75 -4.71 17.37
N GLU A 65 -13.32 -5.79 17.90
CA GLU A 65 -14.64 -6.28 17.48
C GLU A 65 -15.75 -5.24 17.72
N ASP A 66 -15.68 -4.50 18.83
CA ASP A 66 -16.73 -3.60 19.31
C ASP A 66 -16.43 -2.12 19.10
N ARG A 67 -15.19 -1.75 18.78
CA ARG A 67 -14.77 -0.35 18.74
C ARG A 67 -13.53 -0.09 17.92
N TYR A 68 -13.31 1.20 17.67
CA TYR A 68 -12.14 1.75 17.00
C TYR A 68 -11.45 2.75 17.92
N LEU A 69 -10.12 2.68 18.01
CA LEU A 69 -9.28 3.50 18.87
C LEU A 69 -8.12 4.11 18.07
N VAL A 70 -7.70 5.32 18.46
CA VAL A 70 -6.48 5.95 17.95
C VAL A 70 -5.59 6.29 19.13
N LEU A 71 -4.34 5.86 19.07
CA LEU A 71 -3.36 6.01 20.15
C LEU A 71 -2.16 6.80 19.65
N SER A 72 -1.61 7.64 20.51
CA SER A 72 -0.38 8.40 20.24
C SER A 72 0.85 7.59 20.63
N GLN A 73 1.92 7.68 19.85
CA GLN A 73 3.19 7.05 20.21
C GLN A 73 3.79 7.75 21.44
N VAL A 74 4.20 6.96 22.43
CA VAL A 74 4.86 7.47 23.63
C VAL A 74 6.25 6.87 23.78
N ARG A 75 7.09 7.55 24.57
CA ARG A 75 8.46 7.09 24.83
C ARG A 75 8.44 5.78 25.63
N SER A 76 9.27 4.83 25.23
CA SER A 76 9.47 3.55 25.93
C SER A 76 10.96 3.25 26.13
N ALA A 77 11.29 2.48 27.17
CA ALA A 77 12.64 1.99 27.41
C ALA A 77 13.05 0.87 26.45
N SER A 78 12.08 0.09 25.95
CA SER A 78 12.27 -0.98 24.96
C SER A 78 10.97 -1.19 24.19
N GLY A 79 11.08 -1.61 22.92
CA GLY A 79 9.94 -1.79 22.04
C GLY A 79 9.26 -0.47 21.68
N THR A 80 8.12 -0.59 21.01
CA THR A 80 7.28 0.54 20.60
C THR A 80 6.05 0.57 21.49
N ARG A 81 5.69 1.75 22.00
CA ARG A 81 4.52 1.96 22.85
C ARG A 81 3.62 3.04 22.28
N TYR A 82 2.33 2.79 22.32
CA TYR A 82 1.27 3.75 22.02
C TYR A 82 0.29 3.77 23.18
N GLU A 83 -0.23 4.95 23.51
CA GLU A 83 -1.08 5.13 24.68
C GLU A 83 -2.09 6.26 24.44
N GLU A 84 -3.32 6.07 24.92
CA GLU A 84 -4.35 7.10 24.99
C GLU A 84 -5.30 6.78 26.14
N GLY A 85 -5.40 7.68 27.13
CA GLY A 85 -6.14 7.42 28.37
C GLY A 85 -5.70 6.11 29.05
N ASP A 86 -6.66 5.22 29.31
CA ASP A 86 -6.44 3.90 29.93
C ASP A 86 -6.11 2.79 28.92
N VAL A 87 -5.91 3.13 27.64
CA VAL A 87 -5.57 2.18 26.58
C VAL A 87 -4.08 2.22 26.29
N MET A 88 -3.44 1.06 26.25
CA MET A 88 -2.02 0.94 25.95
C MET A 88 -1.76 -0.22 24.99
N PHE A 89 -1.02 0.06 23.93
CA PHE A 89 -0.44 -0.94 23.06
C PHE A 89 1.09 -0.91 23.19
N TRP A 90 1.70 -2.08 23.30
CA TRP A 90 3.15 -2.23 23.28
C TRP A 90 3.54 -3.39 22.38
N SER A 91 4.61 -3.23 21.61
CA SER A 91 5.14 -4.30 20.77
C SER A 91 6.65 -4.37 20.75
N ARG A 92 7.16 -5.57 20.49
CA ARG A 92 8.58 -5.84 20.29
C ARG A 92 8.75 -7.05 19.37
N GLY A 93 9.30 -6.82 18.17
CA GLY A 93 9.34 -7.87 17.15
C GLY A 93 7.93 -8.19 16.67
N GLU A 94 7.56 -9.46 16.72
CA GLU A 94 6.22 -9.96 16.35
C GLU A 94 5.28 -10.08 17.55
N GLU A 95 5.81 -9.95 18.78
CA GLU A 95 5.02 -9.95 20.01
C GLU A 95 4.35 -8.59 20.23
N ALA A 96 3.11 -8.63 20.70
CA ALA A 96 2.39 -7.45 21.14
C ALA A 96 1.61 -7.69 22.43
N MET A 97 1.24 -6.58 23.05
CA MET A 97 0.40 -6.52 24.22
C MET A 97 -0.58 -5.38 24.07
N LEU A 98 -1.83 -5.63 24.41
CA LEU A 98 -2.90 -4.63 24.40
C LEU A 98 -3.55 -4.60 25.78
N GLU A 99 -3.71 -3.41 26.34
CA GLU A 99 -4.50 -3.15 27.52
C GLU A 99 -5.63 -2.20 27.15
N VAL A 100 -6.87 -2.60 27.43
CA VAL A 100 -8.09 -1.83 27.14
C VAL A 100 -9.11 -2.13 28.24
N ASP A 101 -9.74 -1.09 28.79
CA ASP A 101 -10.69 -1.18 29.92
C ASP A 101 -10.16 -2.00 31.13
N GLY A 102 -8.85 -1.91 31.40
CA GLY A 102 -8.19 -2.67 32.47
C GLY A 102 -8.01 -4.17 32.19
N VAL A 103 -8.40 -4.66 31.00
CA VAL A 103 -8.13 -6.02 30.53
C VAL A 103 -6.84 -6.02 29.72
N ARG A 104 -5.93 -6.94 30.04
CA ARG A 104 -4.62 -7.05 29.40
C ARG A 104 -4.48 -8.36 28.61
N TYR A 105 -4.23 -8.23 27.32
CA TYR A 105 -3.90 -9.30 26.38
C TYR A 105 -2.38 -9.29 26.15
N SER A 106 -1.66 -10.31 26.60
CA SER A 106 -0.18 -10.30 26.63
C SER A 106 0.50 -11.32 25.71
N ASP A 107 -0.27 -12.20 25.08
CA ASP A 107 0.19 -13.32 24.27
C ASP A 107 -0.07 -13.11 22.77
N CYS A 108 -0.20 -11.84 22.35
CA CYS A 108 -0.54 -11.50 20.98
C CYS A 108 0.66 -11.66 20.04
N GLN A 109 0.44 -12.31 18.91
CA GLN A 109 1.44 -12.54 17.86
C GLN A 109 1.00 -11.92 16.54
N LEU A 110 1.94 -11.35 15.80
CA LEU A 110 1.71 -10.85 14.46
C LEU A 110 1.38 -12.02 13.52
N ASN A 111 0.27 -11.91 12.78
CA ASN A 111 -0.05 -12.81 11.67
C ASN A 111 0.24 -12.12 10.32
N PRO A 112 1.44 -12.28 9.75
CA PRO A 112 1.82 -11.61 8.50
C PRO A 112 1.03 -12.14 7.28
N LEU A 113 0.51 -13.36 7.32
CA LEU A 113 -0.24 -13.95 6.21
C LEU A 113 -1.59 -13.27 6.00
N ARG A 114 -2.21 -12.76 7.08
CA ARG A 114 -3.48 -12.03 7.03
C ARG A 114 -3.34 -10.57 6.63
N VAL A 115 -2.16 -9.97 6.79
CA VAL A 115 -1.93 -8.54 6.55
C VAL A 115 -2.34 -8.10 5.13
N PRO A 116 -1.95 -8.78 4.02
CA PRO A 116 -2.35 -8.35 2.68
C PRO A 116 -3.86 -8.39 2.45
N TRP A 117 -4.57 -9.32 3.10
CA TRP A 117 -6.02 -9.46 2.99
C TRP A 117 -6.75 -8.36 3.77
N GLU A 118 -6.32 -8.09 5.00
CA GLU A 118 -6.89 -6.99 5.81
C GLU A 118 -6.56 -5.61 5.22
N ASP A 119 -5.35 -5.42 4.68
CA ASP A 119 -5.02 -4.17 4.00
C ASP A 119 -5.87 -3.97 2.74
N ALA A 120 -6.07 -5.02 1.94
CA ALA A 120 -6.95 -4.97 0.78
C ALA A 120 -8.40 -4.61 1.17
N ARG A 121 -8.96 -5.30 2.17
CA ARG A 121 -10.30 -4.99 2.72
C ARG A 121 -10.39 -3.51 3.10
N ARG A 122 -9.41 -2.99 3.85
CA ARG A 122 -9.41 -1.59 4.29
C ARG A 122 -9.27 -0.57 3.18
N ARG A 123 -8.69 -0.95 2.05
CA ARG A 123 -8.60 -0.07 0.89
C ARG A 123 -9.86 -0.09 0.03
N GLY A 124 -10.89 -0.90 0.33
CA GLY A 124 -12.08 -1.01 -0.51
C GLY A 124 -12.01 -2.12 -1.56
N VAL A 125 -11.19 -3.16 -1.34
CA VAL A 125 -11.18 -4.34 -2.21
C VAL A 125 -12.26 -5.31 -1.74
N GLU A 126 -13.13 -5.72 -2.67
CA GLU A 126 -14.26 -6.63 -2.41
C GLU A 126 -13.92 -8.09 -2.73
N PHE A 127 -12.95 -8.33 -3.60
CA PHE A 127 -12.47 -9.68 -3.90
C PHE A 127 -10.97 -9.67 -4.11
N ARG A 128 -10.27 -10.62 -3.49
CA ARG A 128 -8.84 -10.80 -3.66
C ARG A 128 -8.53 -12.26 -4.00
N ALA A 129 -7.56 -12.46 -4.89
CA ALA A 129 -7.02 -13.77 -5.21
C ALA A 129 -5.49 -13.75 -5.26
N VAL A 130 -4.86 -14.89 -5.01
CA VAL A 130 -3.40 -15.07 -5.00
C VAL A 130 -3.03 -16.40 -5.64
N GLY A 131 -1.86 -16.48 -6.25
CA GLY A 131 -1.25 -17.74 -6.68
C GLY A 131 0.27 -17.69 -6.53
N ASN A 132 0.90 -18.86 -6.41
CA ASN A 132 2.29 -18.97 -5.93
C ASN A 132 3.32 -19.28 -7.01
N GLU A 133 2.94 -19.89 -8.14
CA GLU A 133 3.88 -20.37 -9.15
C GLU A 133 3.43 -20.02 -10.59
N PRO A 134 3.90 -18.89 -11.16
CA PRO A 134 4.65 -17.81 -10.51
C PRO A 134 3.79 -17.04 -9.50
N GLY A 135 4.42 -16.25 -8.62
CA GLY A 135 3.71 -15.42 -7.64
C GLY A 135 2.89 -14.30 -8.29
N TRP A 136 1.59 -14.23 -7.99
CA TRP A 136 0.69 -13.17 -8.44
C TRP A 136 -0.42 -12.87 -7.42
N HIS A 137 -1.03 -11.70 -7.52
CA HIS A 137 -2.30 -11.41 -6.86
C HIS A 137 -3.22 -10.54 -7.73
N LEU A 138 -4.51 -10.67 -7.46
CA LEU A 138 -5.60 -9.94 -8.08
C LEU A 138 -6.40 -9.23 -7.00
N GLU A 139 -6.78 -7.99 -7.24
CA GLU A 139 -7.75 -7.24 -6.43
C GLU A 139 -8.86 -6.73 -7.34
N VAL A 140 -10.10 -6.90 -6.90
CA VAL A 140 -11.28 -6.37 -7.60
C VAL A 140 -12.01 -5.42 -6.68
N ARG A 141 -12.30 -4.24 -7.23
CA ARG A 141 -13.22 -3.24 -6.72
C ARG A 141 -14.31 -3.09 -7.77
N ARG A 142 -15.46 -3.71 -7.54
CA ARG A 142 -16.52 -3.99 -8.52
C ARG A 142 -16.90 -2.75 -9.34
N GLN A 143 -16.86 -1.58 -8.72
CA GLN A 143 -17.27 -0.31 -9.32
C GLN A 143 -16.10 0.63 -9.66
N GLU A 144 -14.85 0.24 -9.40
CA GLU A 144 -13.69 1.12 -9.61
C GLU A 144 -12.66 0.52 -10.57
N ASN A 145 -12.14 -0.67 -10.26
CA ASN A 145 -11.03 -1.25 -11.02
C ASN A 145 -10.79 -2.73 -10.69
N LEU A 146 -10.09 -3.38 -11.62
CA LEU A 146 -9.41 -4.65 -11.44
C LEU A 146 -7.90 -4.40 -11.50
N LEU A 147 -7.18 -4.86 -10.49
CA LEU A 147 -5.72 -4.77 -10.40
C LEU A 147 -5.13 -6.18 -10.43
N PHE A 148 -4.27 -6.44 -11.41
CA PHE A 148 -3.41 -7.61 -11.44
C PHE A 148 -1.96 -7.22 -11.14
N VAL A 149 -1.30 -7.97 -10.28
CA VAL A 149 0.12 -7.82 -9.98
C VAL A 149 0.80 -9.18 -10.09
N GLY A 150 1.83 -9.25 -10.91
CA GLY A 150 2.63 -10.47 -11.12
C GLY A 150 4.12 -10.16 -11.13
N ASP A 151 4.92 -11.18 -11.44
CA ASP A 151 6.38 -11.05 -11.63
C ASP A 151 7.06 -10.35 -10.43
N TYR A 152 6.69 -10.77 -9.21
CA TYR A 152 7.18 -10.19 -7.95
C TYR A 152 6.98 -8.67 -7.83
N GLY A 153 5.89 -8.16 -8.44
CA GLY A 153 5.55 -6.74 -8.42
C GLY A 153 6.07 -5.94 -9.62
N ALA A 154 6.88 -6.54 -10.49
CA ALA A 154 7.37 -5.87 -11.71
C ALA A 154 6.24 -5.63 -12.73
N THR A 155 5.28 -6.55 -12.80
CA THR A 155 4.09 -6.40 -13.64
C THR A 155 2.94 -5.89 -12.80
N ARG A 156 2.40 -4.72 -13.18
CA ARG A 156 1.22 -4.12 -12.54
C ARG A 156 0.25 -3.63 -13.60
N LEU A 157 -0.88 -4.29 -13.73
CA LEU A 157 -1.91 -3.99 -14.71
C LEU A 157 -3.17 -3.50 -13.99
N LEU A 158 -3.55 -2.27 -14.26
CA LEU A 158 -4.75 -1.65 -13.72
C LEU A 158 -5.78 -1.47 -14.84
N PHE A 159 -6.95 -2.07 -14.65
CA PHE A 159 -8.07 -1.96 -15.56
C PHE A 159 -9.17 -1.16 -14.88
N SER A 160 -9.39 0.08 -15.32
CA SER A 160 -10.45 0.95 -14.79
C SER A 160 -11.85 0.55 -15.28
N GLU A 161 -11.92 -0.26 -16.33
CA GLU A 161 -13.16 -0.79 -16.88
C GLU A 161 -13.01 -2.30 -17.08
N PHE A 162 -14.03 -3.04 -16.66
CA PHE A 162 -14.14 -4.48 -16.85
C PHE A 162 -15.61 -4.87 -16.86
N THR A 163 -15.89 -6.06 -17.38
CA THR A 163 -17.22 -6.65 -17.40
C THR A 163 -17.26 -7.85 -16.47
N ILE A 164 -18.42 -8.08 -15.87
CA ILE A 164 -18.68 -9.22 -15.01
C ILE A 164 -19.77 -10.05 -15.71
N VAL A 165 -19.48 -11.32 -15.94
CA VAL A 165 -20.41 -12.26 -16.59
C VAL A 165 -20.56 -13.48 -15.68
N GLU A 166 -21.78 -13.82 -15.32
CA GLU A 166 -22.10 -15.06 -14.64
C GLU A 166 -22.41 -16.13 -15.70
N GLU A 167 -21.71 -17.26 -15.63
CA GLU A 167 -21.87 -18.40 -16.54
C GLU A 167 -21.96 -19.69 -15.72
N GLY A 168 -23.17 -20.19 -15.53
CA GLY A 168 -23.40 -21.31 -14.60
C GLY A 168 -23.06 -20.92 -13.17
N ASP A 169 -22.16 -21.69 -12.55
CA ASP A 169 -21.64 -21.46 -11.19
C ASP A 169 -20.30 -20.68 -11.18
N GLU A 170 -19.92 -20.11 -12.34
CA GLU A 170 -18.68 -19.34 -12.49
C GLU A 170 -18.95 -17.85 -12.68
N LEU A 171 -18.06 -17.03 -12.12
CA LEU A 171 -18.02 -15.59 -12.30
C LEU A 171 -16.81 -15.20 -13.13
N HIS A 172 -17.03 -14.55 -14.26
CA HIS A 172 -15.98 -14.11 -15.17
C HIS A 172 -15.77 -12.60 -15.10
N TYR A 173 -14.55 -12.16 -14.79
CA TYR A 173 -14.12 -10.77 -14.94
C TYR A 173 -13.30 -10.64 -16.22
N ARG A 174 -13.77 -9.82 -17.16
CA ARG A 174 -13.08 -9.59 -18.44
C ARG A 174 -12.71 -8.13 -18.62
N ALA A 175 -11.44 -7.87 -18.90
CA ALA A 175 -10.94 -6.51 -19.09
C ALA A 175 -9.86 -6.45 -20.19
N ARG A 176 -9.74 -5.28 -20.82
CA ARG A 176 -8.68 -4.97 -21.80
C ARG A 176 -8.21 -3.54 -21.62
N ALA A 177 -6.90 -3.32 -21.57
CA ALA A 177 -6.31 -1.99 -21.50
C ALA A 177 -4.86 -2.04 -21.99
N ASN A 178 -4.40 -0.99 -22.68
CA ASN A 178 -3.00 -0.84 -23.08
C ASN A 178 -2.38 -2.03 -23.85
N GLY A 179 -3.19 -2.75 -24.64
CA GLY A 179 -2.75 -3.95 -25.39
C GLY A 179 -2.76 -5.24 -24.57
N GLU A 180 -3.06 -5.18 -23.28
CA GLU A 180 -3.19 -6.32 -22.37
C GLU A 180 -4.66 -6.74 -22.27
N ALA A 181 -4.90 -8.05 -22.17
CA ALA A 181 -6.22 -8.64 -21.98
C ALA A 181 -6.20 -9.65 -20.84
N ILE A 182 -7.18 -9.54 -19.95
CA ILE A 182 -7.34 -10.44 -18.81
C ILE A 182 -8.76 -11.02 -18.80
N ASP A 183 -8.85 -12.33 -18.62
CA ASP A 183 -10.08 -13.06 -18.30
C ASP A 183 -9.83 -13.82 -17.00
N VAL A 184 -10.64 -13.53 -15.97
CA VAL A 184 -10.55 -14.18 -14.66
C VAL A 184 -11.81 -14.98 -14.44
N THR A 185 -11.67 -16.30 -14.31
CA THR A 185 -12.74 -17.20 -13.91
C THR A 185 -12.64 -17.46 -12.41
N VAL A 186 -13.73 -17.26 -11.68
CA VAL A 186 -13.86 -17.56 -10.26
C VAL A 186 -14.96 -18.61 -10.08
N SER A 187 -14.64 -19.73 -9.44
CA SER A 187 -15.60 -20.80 -9.13
C SER A 187 -15.65 -21.08 -7.63
N GLU A 188 -16.85 -21.40 -7.10
CA GLU A 188 -17.06 -21.76 -5.70
C GLU A 188 -16.57 -23.19 -5.41
N THR A 189 -15.27 -23.39 -5.56
CA THR A 189 -14.56 -24.63 -5.31
C THR A 189 -13.50 -24.39 -4.25
N LEU A 190 -13.49 -25.24 -3.22
CA LEU A 190 -12.52 -25.14 -2.13
C LEU A 190 -11.10 -25.24 -2.68
N CYS A 191 -10.31 -24.20 -2.43
CA CYS A 191 -8.95 -24.06 -2.92
C CYS A 191 -7.97 -24.11 -1.75
N HIS A 192 -7.00 -25.02 -1.83
CA HIS A 192 -5.94 -25.13 -0.83
C HIS A 192 -4.68 -24.44 -1.35
N ASP A 193 -4.27 -23.38 -0.67
CA ASP A 193 -2.97 -22.79 -0.88
C ASP A 193 -1.89 -23.74 -0.32
N THR A 194 -0.98 -24.18 -1.20
CA THR A 194 0.08 -25.15 -0.90
C THR A 194 1.11 -24.65 0.10
N MET A 195 1.11 -23.36 0.47
CA MET A 195 2.17 -22.71 1.22
C MET A 195 1.91 -22.51 2.74
N LYS A 196 0.77 -23.02 3.29
CA LYS A 196 0.28 -22.88 4.69
C LYS A 196 -0.78 -21.79 4.89
N GLY A 197 -1.84 -21.83 4.09
CA GLY A 197 -3.04 -21.02 4.29
C GLY A 197 -4.22 -21.83 4.83
N GLU A 198 -5.17 -21.13 5.45
CA GLU A 198 -6.55 -21.60 5.57
C GLU A 198 -7.11 -21.93 4.19
N PRO A 199 -8.07 -22.88 4.07
CA PRO A 199 -8.73 -23.11 2.80
C PRO A 199 -9.47 -21.86 2.33
N PHE A 200 -9.42 -21.61 1.04
CA PHE A 200 -10.11 -20.52 0.38
C PHE A 200 -11.40 -21.04 -0.25
N PRO A 201 -12.49 -20.26 -0.19
CA PRO A 201 -13.78 -20.68 -0.73
C PRO A 201 -13.81 -20.73 -2.27
N TYR A 202 -12.89 -20.02 -2.94
CA TYR A 202 -12.89 -19.95 -4.40
C TYR A 202 -11.57 -20.40 -5.02
N THR A 203 -11.71 -21.15 -6.13
CA THR A 203 -10.66 -21.40 -7.11
C THR A 203 -10.69 -20.29 -8.15
N VAL A 204 -9.51 -19.81 -8.55
CA VAL A 204 -9.36 -18.71 -9.50
C VAL A 204 -8.43 -19.11 -10.63
N HIS A 205 -8.90 -18.96 -11.85
CA HIS A 205 -8.10 -19.09 -13.07
C HIS A 205 -7.98 -17.72 -13.73
N VAL A 206 -6.76 -17.32 -14.08
CA VAL A 206 -6.49 -16.07 -14.78
C VAL A 206 -5.86 -16.40 -16.13
N GLN A 207 -6.50 -15.98 -17.21
CA GLN A 207 -5.91 -15.94 -18.54
C GLN A 207 -5.46 -14.51 -18.83
N LEU A 208 -4.15 -14.27 -18.76
CA LEU A 208 -3.52 -12.98 -19.06
C LEU A 208 -2.77 -13.08 -20.39
N ASN A 209 -3.37 -12.54 -21.46
CA ASN A 209 -2.96 -12.78 -22.84
C ASN A 209 -2.84 -14.30 -23.13
N GLU A 210 -1.63 -14.80 -23.36
CA GLU A 210 -1.34 -16.22 -23.60
C GLU A 210 -0.99 -17.00 -22.32
N ARG A 211 -0.81 -16.32 -21.18
CA ARG A 211 -0.42 -16.93 -19.91
C ARG A 211 -1.65 -17.37 -19.13
N SER A 212 -1.66 -18.63 -18.68
CA SER A 212 -2.67 -19.16 -17.76
C SER A 212 -2.07 -19.29 -16.37
N LEU A 213 -2.79 -18.80 -15.37
CA LEU A 213 -2.39 -18.82 -13.97
C LEU A 213 -3.53 -19.40 -13.13
N HIS A 214 -3.16 -20.09 -12.05
CA HIS A 214 -4.11 -20.69 -11.11
C HIS A 214 -3.83 -20.20 -9.69
N GLY A 215 -4.87 -20.07 -8.89
CA GLY A 215 -4.78 -19.57 -7.53
C GLY A 215 -6.09 -19.69 -6.76
N CYS A 216 -6.07 -19.13 -5.55
CA CYS A 216 -7.15 -19.17 -4.59
C CYS A 216 -7.65 -17.77 -4.27
N GLY A 217 -8.95 -17.61 -3.98
CA GLY A 217 -9.54 -16.31 -3.69
C GLY A 217 -10.61 -16.32 -2.61
N ARG A 218 -10.94 -15.12 -2.12
CA ARG A 218 -12.09 -14.87 -1.25
C ARG A 218 -12.69 -13.51 -1.49
N ALA A 219 -14.00 -13.42 -1.29
CA ALA A 219 -14.67 -12.17 -1.06
C ALA A 219 -14.17 -11.54 0.24
N LEU A 220 -14.11 -10.21 0.27
CA LEU A 220 -13.70 -9.41 1.40
C LEU A 220 -14.88 -8.52 1.78
N ASP A 221 -15.64 -8.94 2.79
CA ASP A 221 -16.76 -8.15 3.30
C ASP A 221 -16.27 -6.97 4.15
N TYR A 222 -17.08 -5.90 4.17
CA TYR A 222 -16.89 -4.74 5.06
C TYR A 222 -17.78 -4.90 6.28
N PRO A 223 -17.22 -5.01 7.50
CA PRO A 223 -18.04 -5.08 8.71
C PRO A 223 -18.47 -3.71 9.25
N TRP A 224 -18.37 -2.61 8.50
CA TRP A 224 -18.59 -1.24 9.03
C TRP A 224 -19.79 -0.48 8.41
N GLU A 225 -20.81 -1.20 7.96
CA GLU A 225 -22.14 -0.58 7.73
C GLU A 225 -22.93 -0.44 9.03
#